data_AF-A0A1B0C125-F1
#
_entry.id   AF-A0A1B0C125-F1
#
_cell.length_a   1.000
_cell.length_b   1.000
_cell.length_c   1.000
_cell.angle_alpha   90.00
_cell.angle_beta   90.00
_cell.angle_gamma   90.00
#
_symmetry.space_group_name_H-M   'P 1'
#
loop_
_entity.id
_entity.type
_entity.pdbx_description
1 polymer ?
#
loop_
_entity_poly.entity_id
_entity_poly.type
_entity_poly.pdbx_seq_one_letter_code
_entity_poly.pdbx_strand_id
1 'polypeptide(L)'
;MKHINQKKIAIIMGSKIISAHRTPDKLFKFAESAKTTGYHVLIAGAGGAAHLPGMLASKTLLPILGVPVETKQLRGLDSLYSIVQMPAEVPVGTLAIGKFGAINAAILAAQILSLNDSNLSIESKKIN
;
A
#
# COMPACT_ATOMS: atom_id res chain seq x y z
N MET A 1 -14.33 31.55 -22.19
CA MET A 1 -14.57 30.09 -22.12
C MET A 1 -14.20 29.62 -20.72
N LYS A 2 -15.01 28.72 -20.15
CA LYS A 2 -15.20 28.47 -18.71
C LYS A 2 -13.91 28.11 -17.95
N HIS A 3 -13.62 28.87 -16.89
CA HIS A 3 -12.73 28.45 -15.81
C HIS A 3 -13.36 27.26 -15.08
N ILE A 4 -12.92 26.05 -15.40
CA ILE A 4 -13.22 24.88 -14.57
C ILE A 4 -12.26 24.96 -13.38
N ASN A 5 -12.81 25.28 -12.20
CA ASN A 5 -12.15 25.13 -10.91
C ASN A 5 -11.77 23.66 -10.72
N GLN A 6 -10.56 23.26 -11.12
CA GLN A 6 -9.98 21.99 -10.69
C GLN A 6 -9.64 22.13 -9.21
N LYS A 7 -10.59 21.77 -8.33
CA LYS A 7 -10.29 21.52 -6.92
C LYS A 7 -9.26 20.40 -6.89
N LYS A 8 -8.00 20.73 -6.60
CA LYS A 8 -6.99 19.74 -6.20
C LYS A 8 -7.47 19.12 -4.89
N ILE A 9 -8.10 17.94 -4.97
CA ILE A 9 -8.41 17.15 -3.80
C ILE A 9 -7.10 16.52 -3.33
N ALA A 10 -6.67 16.86 -2.12
CA ALA A 10 -5.46 16.31 -1.54
C ALA A 10 -5.76 14.90 -0.99
N ILE A 11 -4.97 13.91 -1.39
CA ILE A 11 -4.96 12.61 -0.72
C ILE A 11 -4.39 12.81 0.68
N ILE A 12 -5.21 12.57 1.70
CA ILE A 12 -4.75 12.61 3.08
C ILE A 12 -3.97 11.32 3.36
N MET A 13 -2.69 11.47 3.67
CA MET A 13 -1.81 10.35 4.01
C MET A 13 -1.47 10.38 5.50
N GLY A 14 -1.41 9.20 6.11
CA GLY A 14 -0.90 9.01 7.46
C GLY A 14 0.11 7.86 7.49
N SER A 15 1.08 7.93 8.39
CA SER A 15 2.06 6.86 8.61
C SER A 15 1.93 6.28 10.01
N LYS A 16 2.19 4.97 10.14
CA LYS A 16 2.21 4.26 11.43
C LYS A 16 3.37 3.26 11.42
N ILE A 17 4.03 3.11 12.57
CA ILE A 17 4.99 2.03 12.78
C ILE A 17 4.27 0.86 13.46
N ILE A 18 4.15 -0.25 12.72
CA ILE A 18 3.53 -1.50 13.14
C ILE A 18 4.44 -2.64 12.73
N SER A 19 4.81 -3.50 13.67
CA SER A 19 5.62 -4.68 13.40
C SER A 19 4.75 -5.92 13.47
N ALA A 20 4.77 -6.73 12.40
CA ALA A 20 4.04 -8.00 12.35
C ALA A 20 4.53 -8.98 13.42
N HIS A 21 5.84 -9.07 13.62
CA HIS A 21 6.43 -10.05 14.54
C HIS A 21 6.49 -9.57 15.98
N ARG A 22 6.69 -8.27 16.21
CA ARG A 22 6.89 -7.72 17.58
C ARG A 22 5.63 -7.15 18.20
N THR A 23 4.65 -6.77 17.38
CA THR A 23 3.39 -6.16 17.85
C THR A 23 2.18 -6.73 17.07
N PRO A 24 1.98 -8.06 17.03
CA PRO A 24 0.92 -8.67 16.22
C PRO A 24 -0.48 -8.18 16.61
N ASP A 25 -0.77 -8.01 17.90
CA ASP A 25 -2.08 -7.51 18.35
C ASP A 25 -2.37 -6.09 17.87
N LYS A 26 -1.35 -5.22 17.83
CA LYS A 26 -1.48 -3.86 17.29
C LYS A 26 -1.76 -3.91 15.79
N LEU A 27 -1.15 -4.84 15.07
CA LEU A 27 -1.40 -5.06 13.65
C LEU A 27 -2.85 -5.47 13.42
N PHE A 28 -3.36 -6.47 14.14
CA PHE A 28 -4.73 -6.95 13.99
C PHE A 28 -5.75 -5.87 14.31
N LYS A 29 -5.59 -5.21 15.46
CA LYS A 29 -6.47 -4.09 15.85
C LYS A 29 -6.51 -3.00 14.78
N PHE A 30 -5.34 -2.64 14.22
CA PHE A 30 -5.29 -1.64 13.15
C PHE A 30 -5.97 -2.12 11.87
N ALA A 31 -5.69 -3.34 11.40
CA ALA A 31 -6.25 -3.88 10.16
C ALA A 31 -7.78 -3.97 10.20
N GLU A 32 -8.32 -4.47 11.32
CA GLU A 32 -9.75 -4.64 11.55
C GLU A 32 -10.48 -3.28 11.61
N SER A 33 -9.85 -2.26 12.21
CA SER A 33 -10.44 -0.92 12.31
C SER A 33 -10.16 -0.01 11.11
N ALA A 34 -9.24 -0.36 10.20
CA ALA A 34 -8.77 0.56 9.16
C ALA A 34 -9.90 1.09 8.29
N LYS A 35 -10.81 0.22 7.83
CA LYS A 35 -11.94 0.62 6.99
C LYS A 35 -12.90 1.57 7.71
N THR A 36 -13.25 1.26 8.95
CA THR A 36 -14.21 2.08 9.72
C THR A 36 -13.62 3.40 10.18
N THR A 37 -12.29 3.48 10.28
CA THR A 37 -11.54 4.72 10.60
C THR A 37 -11.23 5.58 9.37
N GLY A 38 -11.75 5.22 8.19
CA GLY A 38 -11.68 6.05 6.98
C GLY A 38 -10.48 5.77 6.07
N TYR A 39 -9.74 4.67 6.28
CA TYR A 39 -8.73 4.25 5.31
C TYR A 39 -9.38 3.56 4.11
N HIS A 40 -8.85 3.85 2.92
CA HIS A 40 -9.34 3.30 1.65
C HIS A 40 -8.33 2.37 0.97
N VAL A 41 -7.03 2.61 1.15
CA VAL A 41 -5.92 1.79 0.66
C VAL A 41 -4.84 1.78 1.74
N LEU A 42 -4.19 0.64 1.96
CA LEU A 42 -3.06 0.53 2.88
C LEU A 42 -1.78 0.20 2.11
N ILE A 43 -0.72 0.95 2.36
CA ILE A 43 0.63 0.67 1.84
C ILE A 43 1.47 0.10 2.99
N ALA A 44 2.07 -1.07 2.78
CA ALA A 44 2.81 -1.79 3.81
C ALA A 44 4.21 -2.16 3.31
N GLY A 45 5.25 -1.59 3.93
CA GLY A 45 6.64 -1.93 3.66
C GLY A 45 7.18 -2.94 4.69
N ALA A 46 7.82 -4.02 4.22
CA ALA A 46 8.50 -4.97 5.09
C ALA A 46 9.72 -5.63 4.41
N GLY A 47 10.69 -6.07 5.22
CA GLY A 47 11.95 -6.66 4.74
C GLY A 47 12.24 -8.04 5.34
N GLY A 48 12.99 -8.87 4.62
CA GLY A 48 13.35 -10.24 5.04
C GLY A 48 12.15 -11.16 5.00
N ALA A 49 11.82 -11.80 6.13
CA ALA A 49 10.56 -12.50 6.35
C ALA A 49 9.39 -11.50 6.45
N ALA A 50 9.03 -10.90 5.32
CA ALA A 50 8.26 -9.67 5.23
C ALA A 50 6.74 -9.86 5.39
N HIS A 51 6.29 -10.28 6.57
CA HIS A 51 4.90 -10.71 6.80
C HIS A 51 3.87 -9.57 6.95
N LEU A 52 4.29 -8.32 7.14
CA LEU A 52 3.35 -7.21 7.42
C LEU A 52 2.25 -7.07 6.35
N PRO A 53 2.52 -7.06 5.04
CA PRO A 53 1.47 -6.89 4.03
C PRO A 53 0.46 -8.05 4.03
N GLY A 54 0.96 -9.30 4.06
CA GLY A 54 0.09 -10.49 4.07
C GLY A 54 -0.79 -10.57 5.32
N MET A 55 -0.23 -10.26 6.50
CA MET A 55 -1.02 -10.25 7.74
C MET A 55 -2.08 -9.16 7.75
N LEU A 56 -1.80 -7.97 7.19
CA LEU A 56 -2.83 -6.94 7.01
C LEU A 56 -3.94 -7.44 6.08
N ALA A 57 -3.59 -8.01 4.92
CA ALA A 57 -4.55 -8.53 3.95
C ALA A 57 -5.45 -9.63 4.55
N SER A 58 -4.93 -10.43 5.48
CA SER A 58 -5.72 -11.47 6.17
C SER A 58 -6.79 -10.93 7.12
N LYS A 59 -6.77 -9.64 7.44
CA LYS A 59 -7.62 -9.01 8.47
C LYS A 59 -8.45 -7.84 7.97
N THR A 60 -8.39 -7.52 6.68
CA THR A 60 -9.17 -6.42 6.10
C THR A 60 -9.47 -6.65 4.63
N LEU A 61 -10.59 -6.10 4.17
CA LEU A 61 -10.98 -6.11 2.75
C LEU A 61 -10.46 -4.87 2.00
N LEU A 62 -9.73 -3.97 2.67
CA LEU A 62 -9.08 -2.85 1.99
C LEU A 62 -7.96 -3.37 1.07
N PRO A 63 -7.77 -2.77 -0.11
CA PRO A 63 -6.60 -3.04 -0.94
C PRO A 63 -5.29 -2.83 -0.16
N ILE A 64 -4.45 -3.87 -0.16
CA ILE A 64 -3.10 -3.83 0.43
C ILE A 64 -2.06 -3.75 -0.68
N LEU A 65 -1.24 -2.72 -0.62
CA LEU A 65 -0.10 -2.51 -1.51
C LEU A 65 1.20 -2.84 -0.75
N GLY A 66 1.79 -3.99 -1.08
CA GLY A 66 3.01 -4.49 -0.44
C GLY A 66 4.27 -3.95 -1.11
N VAL A 67 5.17 -3.37 -0.32
CA VAL A 67 6.46 -2.85 -0.78
C VAL A 67 7.60 -3.68 -0.18
N PRO A 68 8.25 -4.55 -0.96
CA PRO A 68 9.42 -5.28 -0.49
C PRO A 68 10.57 -4.33 -0.16
N VAL A 69 11.05 -4.36 1.07
CA VAL A 69 12.20 -3.55 1.50
C VAL A 69 13.50 -4.30 1.19
N GLU A 70 14.49 -3.60 0.65
CA GLU A 70 15.80 -4.19 0.36
C GLU A 70 16.48 -4.70 1.64
N THR A 71 16.94 -5.95 1.63
CA THR A 71 17.75 -6.55 2.68
C THR A 71 19.22 -6.57 2.29
N LYS A 72 20.12 -6.62 3.27
CA LYS A 72 21.57 -6.64 3.01
C LYS A 72 22.04 -7.88 2.23
N GLN A 73 21.55 -9.06 2.58
CA GLN A 73 22.06 -10.34 2.04
C GLN A 73 21.43 -10.69 0.69
N LEU A 74 20.10 -10.62 0.59
CA LEU A 74 19.36 -11.10 -0.58
C LEU A 74 18.79 -9.97 -1.44
N ARG A 75 19.21 -8.72 -1.19
CA ARG A 75 18.79 -7.54 -1.95
C ARG A 75 17.27 -7.41 -2.10
N GLY A 76 16.52 -7.87 -1.09
CA GLY A 76 15.06 -7.82 -1.06
C GLY A 76 14.36 -8.94 -1.84
N LEU A 77 15.07 -9.94 -2.34
CA LEU A 77 14.45 -11.13 -2.96
C LEU A 77 13.65 -11.95 -1.94
N ASP A 78 14.19 -12.06 -0.71
CA ASP A 78 13.48 -12.61 0.45
C ASP A 78 12.22 -11.81 0.79
N SER A 79 12.32 -10.48 0.82
CA SER A 79 11.18 -9.60 1.03
C SER A 79 10.13 -9.76 -0.07
N LEU A 80 10.57 -9.85 -1.33
CA LEU A 80 9.70 -9.98 -2.49
C LEU A 80 8.91 -11.28 -2.40
N TYR A 81 9.59 -12.42 -2.24
CA TYR A 81 8.91 -13.71 -2.17
C TYR A 81 8.04 -13.86 -0.93
N SER A 82 8.41 -13.22 0.19
CA SER A 82 7.57 -13.21 1.40
C SER A 82 6.28 -12.41 1.25
N ILE A 83 6.20 -11.50 0.27
CA ILE A 83 5.03 -10.64 0.05
C ILE A 83 4.20 -11.11 -1.15
N VAL A 84 4.85 -11.44 -2.28
CA VAL A 84 4.15 -11.67 -3.56
C VAL A 84 3.48 -13.04 -3.65
N GLN A 85 4.00 -14.05 -2.96
CA GLN A 85 3.54 -15.44 -3.04
C GLN A 85 2.36 -15.73 -2.10
N MET A 86 1.42 -14.80 -1.98
CA MET A 86 0.21 -15.03 -1.19
C MET A 86 -0.62 -16.17 -1.81
N PRO A 87 -1.22 -17.05 -0.99
CA PRO A 87 -2.18 -18.02 -1.48
C PRO A 87 -3.45 -17.32 -2.00
N ALA A 88 -4.33 -18.10 -2.63
CA ALA A 88 -5.65 -17.61 -3.01
C ALA A 88 -6.40 -17.00 -1.81
N GLU A 89 -7.37 -16.13 -2.11
CA GLU A 89 -8.28 -15.47 -1.14
C GLU A 89 -7.68 -14.30 -0.33
N VAL A 90 -6.36 -14.22 -0.16
CA VAL A 90 -5.72 -13.16 0.66
C VAL A 90 -4.72 -12.34 -0.19
N PRO A 91 -5.19 -11.55 -1.17
CA PRO A 91 -4.31 -10.92 -2.15
C PRO A 91 -3.51 -9.74 -1.57
N VAL A 92 -2.28 -9.57 -2.07
CA VAL A 92 -1.46 -8.37 -1.87
C VAL A 92 -0.99 -7.85 -3.23
N GLY A 93 -1.32 -6.60 -3.56
CA GLY A 93 -0.76 -5.93 -4.73
C GLY A 93 0.71 -5.61 -4.46
N THR A 94 1.63 -6.41 -4.99
CA THR A 94 3.06 -6.30 -4.67
C THR A 94 3.78 -5.42 -5.69
N LEU A 95 4.62 -4.50 -5.22
CA LEU A 95 5.36 -3.54 -6.04
C LEU A 95 6.85 -3.90 -6.12
N ALA A 96 7.61 -3.12 -6.89
CA ALA A 96 9.06 -3.25 -7.01
C ALA A 96 9.77 -3.21 -5.64
N ILE A 97 10.97 -3.79 -5.56
CA ILE A 97 11.80 -3.72 -4.35
C ILE A 97 12.26 -2.28 -4.11
N GLY A 98 12.19 -1.83 -2.85
CA GLY A 98 12.80 -0.59 -2.37
C GLY A 98 12.07 0.70 -2.81
N LYS A 99 12.86 1.73 -3.12
CA LYS A 99 12.38 3.10 -3.32
C LYS A 99 11.34 3.22 -4.43
N PHE A 100 11.55 2.55 -5.56
CA PHE A 100 10.60 2.59 -6.68
C PHE A 100 9.27 1.92 -6.33
N GLY A 101 9.30 0.85 -5.52
CA GLY A 101 8.08 0.23 -5.00
C GLY A 101 7.27 1.17 -4.13
N ALA A 102 7.93 1.90 -3.23
CA ALA A 102 7.26 2.88 -2.38
C ALA A 102 6.60 4.02 -3.18
N ILE A 103 7.30 4.55 -4.19
CA ILE A 103 6.76 5.58 -5.09
C ILE A 103 5.56 5.04 -5.87
N ASN A 104 5.70 3.86 -6.48
CA ASN A 104 4.64 3.26 -7.28
C ASN A 104 3.45 2.84 -6.43
N ALA A 105 3.64 2.44 -5.18
CA ALA A 105 2.55 2.15 -4.26
C ALA A 105 1.71 3.40 -3.97
N ALA A 106 2.35 4.57 -3.78
CA ALA A 106 1.62 5.82 -3.60
C ALA A 106 0.86 6.24 -4.86
N ILE A 107 1.47 6.11 -6.04
CA ILE A 107 0.82 6.40 -7.33
C ILE A 107 -0.36 5.45 -7.58
N LEU A 108 -0.17 4.14 -7.34
CA LEU A 108 -1.21 3.14 -7.52
C LEU A 108 -2.35 3.32 -6.52
N ALA A 109 -2.05 3.69 -5.27
CA ALA A 109 -3.07 4.03 -4.29
C ALA A 109 -3.91 5.22 -4.79
N ALA A 110 -3.27 6.27 -5.31
CA ALA A 110 -3.99 7.38 -5.93
C ALA A 110 -4.87 6.90 -7.10
N GLN A 111 -4.36 6.01 -7.95
CA GLN A 111 -5.11 5.46 -9.10
C GLN A 111 -6.36 4.71 -8.64
N ILE A 112 -6.23 3.86 -7.62
CA ILE A 112 -7.35 3.14 -7.01
C ILE A 112 -8.40 4.13 -6.48
N LEU A 113 -7.98 5.20 -5.78
CA LEU A 113 -8.90 6.21 -5.25
C LEU A 113 -9.62 6.99 -6.35
N SER A 114 -8.92 7.32 -7.44
CA SER A 114 -9.47 8.08 -8.57
C SER A 114 -10.61 7.37 -9.30
N LEU A 115 -10.72 6.04 -9.19
CA LEU A 115 -11.83 5.27 -9.80
C LEU A 115 -13.20 5.68 -9.26
N ASN A 116 -13.25 6.20 -8.03
CA ASN A 116 -14.50 6.63 -7.37
C ASN A 116 -14.56 8.15 -7.13
N ASP A 117 -13.56 8.91 -7.58
CA ASP A 117 -13.54 10.37 -7.47
C ASP A 117 -12.98 11.00 -8.74
N SER A 118 -13.88 11.44 -9.62
CA SER A 118 -13.52 12.07 -10.90
C SER A 118 -12.77 13.39 -10.75
N ASN A 119 -12.76 13.99 -9.56
CA ASN A 119 -12.00 15.22 -9.28
C ASN A 119 -10.56 14.92 -8.83
N LEU A 120 -10.25 13.67 -8.50
CA LEU A 120 -8.91 13.24 -8.13
C LEU A 120 -8.13 12.90 -9.41
N SER A 121 -7.43 13.88 -9.95
CA SER A 121 -6.54 13.68 -11.10
C SER A 121 -5.12 13.34 -10.65
N ILE A 122 -4.54 12.33 -11.30
CA ILE A 122 -3.15 11.92 -11.04
C ILE A 122 -2.31 12.48 -12.17
N GLU A 123 -1.52 13.51 -11.87
CA GLU A 123 -0.48 13.98 -12.78
C GLU A 123 0.73 13.04 -12.71
N SER A 124 0.62 11.86 -13.34
CA SER A 124 1.82 11.15 -13.78
C SER A 124 2.31 11.84 -15.04
N LYS A 125 3.60 12.25 -15.10
CA LYS A 125 4.22 12.65 -16.39
C LYS A 125 3.83 11.59 -17.41
N LYS A 126 3.07 11.97 -18.44
CA LYS A 126 2.61 11.05 -19.48
C LYS A 126 3.82 10.24 -19.94
N ILE A 127 3.75 8.92 -19.77
CA ILE A 127 4.70 7.99 -20.37
C ILE A 127 4.29 7.94 -21.84
N ASN A 128 4.79 8.91 -22.61
CA ASN A 128 4.74 8.90 -24.06
C ASN A 128 6.00 8.22 -24.57
#